data_AF-A0A6S7HEZ6-F1
#
_entry.id   AF-A0A6S7HEZ6-F1
#
_cell.length_a   1.000
_cell.length_b   1.000
_cell.length_c   1.000
_cell.angle_alpha   90.00
_cell.angle_beta   90.00
_cell.angle_gamma   90.00
#
_symmetry.space_group_name_H-M   'P 1'
#
loop_
_entity.id
_entity.type
_entity.pdbx_description
1 polymer ?
#
loop_
_entity_poly.entity_id
_entity_poly.type
_entity_poly.pdbx_seq_one_letter_code
_entity_poly.pdbx_strand_id
1 'polypeptide(L)'
;MGIHCLFPFLKHYHKRINLTDFSGKIAAIDASCWIHKALVLSISQTGNRSRLADIFEKHLSVVRRAGVTPYIVFDGLPLPAKASEVEKRQRGREECLLKSEREGITPQEANKLRSQAVSISFNDISTCVNICLKEKVSYVVSPYESDAQMAFLLETNVADFAITEDSDLLAYGCKEVKVRDDTLHSQQEASATTNAQDIREVHITTVERVSFPYVIPNFPVLTVDLIKVKFVLNGKECQGLINAKEHSNARPGIYMCTSHCDIMIDEMNYVVLWQLDSYKPFHEPVEHQPTQPRPSGRDDEETVHCLPFKVVGTCYSSSRQKALERAYDFLHVYNRPVFAKIVAEPDNHVDKNAIAVYVMTEDEYEKVGYIPRELTTYLHGPLKESALDVSVKHVRLCVRYLLAGYYITLNISKKGVWNNFVIQASFKVD
;
A
#
# COMPACT_ATOMS: atom_id res chain seq x y z
N MET A 1 1.50 7.21 6.85
CA MET A 1 0.20 6.61 6.46
C MET A 1 -0.86 7.69 6.62
N GLY A 2 -2.05 7.44 6.08
CA GLY A 2 -3.19 8.35 6.19
C GLY A 2 -3.37 9.40 5.10
N ILE A 3 -4.33 10.30 5.32
CA ILE A 3 -4.68 11.41 4.42
C ILE A 3 -3.46 12.29 4.15
N HIS A 4 -3.04 12.34 2.89
CA HIS A 4 -1.88 13.10 2.44
C HIS A 4 -2.03 14.59 2.78
N CYS A 5 -0.96 15.21 3.29
CA CYS A 5 -0.91 16.63 3.72
C CYS A 5 -1.84 17.04 4.88
N LEU A 6 -2.57 16.11 5.51
CA LEU A 6 -3.45 16.47 6.62
C LEU A 6 -2.68 17.00 7.85
N PHE A 7 -1.53 16.41 8.19
CA PHE A 7 -0.74 16.88 9.33
C PHE A 7 -0.10 18.27 9.17
N PRO A 8 0.59 18.57 8.04
CA PRO A 8 1.01 19.94 7.75
C PRO A 8 -0.14 20.93 7.83
N PHE A 9 -1.31 20.56 7.29
CA PHE A 9 -2.51 21.38 7.31
C PHE A 9 -3.05 21.62 8.73
N LEU A 10 -3.08 20.59 9.57
CA LEU A 10 -3.59 20.67 10.95
C LEU A 10 -2.62 21.27 11.95
N LYS A 11 -1.39 21.65 11.55
CA LYS A 11 -0.33 22.12 12.45
C LYS A 11 -0.77 23.23 13.42
N HIS A 12 -1.70 24.09 13.02
CA HIS A 12 -2.24 25.17 13.87
C HIS A 12 -3.27 24.70 14.92
N TYR A 13 -3.87 23.53 14.72
CA TYR A 13 -4.82 22.90 15.64
C TYR A 13 -4.15 21.87 16.55
N HIS A 14 -2.84 21.62 16.37
CA HIS A 14 -2.08 20.71 17.21
C HIS A 14 -1.70 21.38 18.53
N LYS A 15 -1.96 20.66 19.63
CA LYS A 15 -1.47 21.02 20.96
C LYS A 15 -0.45 20.00 21.42
N ARG A 16 0.72 20.45 21.89
CA ARG A 16 1.64 19.56 22.62
C ARG A 16 1.04 19.25 23.99
N ILE A 17 0.90 17.97 24.29
CA ILE A 17 0.32 17.44 25.52
C ILE A 17 1.25 16.40 26.11
N ASN A 18 1.35 16.35 27.44
CA ASN A 18 2.08 15.27 28.10
C ASN A 18 1.15 14.07 28.27
N LEU A 19 1.70 12.85 28.20
CA LEU A 19 0.92 11.65 28.48
C LEU A 19 0.42 11.63 29.93
N THR A 20 1.16 12.25 30.86
CA THR A 20 0.78 12.36 32.28
C THR A 20 -0.51 13.15 32.49
N ASP A 21 -0.87 14.04 31.54
CA ASP A 21 -2.10 14.83 31.61
C ASP A 21 -3.35 13.96 31.45
N PHE A 22 -3.18 12.70 31.02
CA PHE A 22 -4.22 11.70 30.82
C PHE A 22 -4.23 10.64 31.92
N SER A 23 -3.53 10.86 33.04
CA SER A 23 -3.53 9.92 34.17
C SER A 23 -4.95 9.57 34.63
N GLY A 24 -5.23 8.29 34.79
CA GLY A 24 -6.55 7.75 35.14
C GLY A 24 -7.45 7.44 33.93
N LYS A 25 -7.07 7.86 32.71
CA LYS A 25 -7.82 7.57 31.48
C LYS A 25 -7.40 6.27 30.81
N ILE A 26 -8.26 5.76 29.93
CA ILE A 26 -8.04 4.60 29.07
C ILE A 26 -7.65 5.08 27.67
N ALA A 27 -6.54 4.59 27.14
CA ALA A 27 -6.07 4.89 25.79
C ALA A 27 -6.33 3.72 24.85
N ALA A 28 -7.06 3.94 23.76
CA ALA A 28 -7.08 3.01 22.63
C ALA A 28 -5.78 3.18 21.81
N ILE A 29 -5.04 2.11 21.58
CA ILE A 29 -3.70 2.17 20.99
C ILE A 29 -3.65 1.31 19.73
N ASP A 30 -3.25 1.91 18.62
CA ASP A 30 -2.97 1.20 17.38
C ASP A 30 -1.71 0.34 17.53
N ALA A 31 -1.90 -0.99 17.56
CA ALA A 31 -0.82 -1.95 17.68
C ALA A 31 0.07 -1.98 16.42
N SER A 32 -0.51 -1.82 15.24
CA SER A 32 0.21 -1.92 13.95
C SER A 32 1.28 -0.83 13.85
N CYS A 33 0.97 0.39 14.28
CA CYS A 33 1.95 1.48 14.36
C CYS A 33 3.13 1.15 15.29
N TRP A 34 2.85 0.63 16.49
CA TRP A 34 3.89 0.28 17.47
C TRP A 34 4.76 -0.87 16.99
N ILE A 35 4.15 -1.95 16.48
CA ILE A 35 4.86 -3.13 15.98
C ILE A 35 5.74 -2.75 14.79
N HIS A 36 5.20 -1.99 13.84
CA HIS A 36 5.97 -1.54 12.67
C HIS A 36 7.21 -0.74 13.10
N LYS A 37 7.05 0.25 13.99
CA LYS A 37 8.17 1.04 14.50
C LYS A 37 9.21 0.22 15.24
N ALA A 38 8.77 -0.69 16.11
CA ALA A 38 9.65 -1.58 16.84
C ALA A 38 10.49 -2.44 15.88
N LEU A 39 9.88 -2.96 14.81
CA LEU A 39 10.56 -3.75 13.81
C LEU A 39 11.52 -2.92 12.95
N VAL A 40 11.12 -1.72 12.50
CA VAL A 40 12.00 -0.81 11.77
C VAL A 40 13.26 -0.52 12.60
N LEU A 41 13.09 -0.18 13.88
CA LEU A 41 14.20 0.09 14.79
C LEU A 41 15.08 -1.15 15.02
N SER A 42 14.46 -2.32 15.27
CA SER A 42 15.17 -3.57 15.50
C SER A 42 16.02 -3.96 14.29
N ILE A 43 15.43 -3.95 13.10
CA ILE A 43 16.09 -4.38 11.86
C ILE A 43 17.18 -3.38 11.48
N SER A 44 16.92 -2.09 11.58
CA SER A 44 17.92 -1.05 11.28
C SER A 44 19.18 -1.19 12.16
N GLN A 45 19.01 -1.48 13.45
CA GLN A 45 20.14 -1.56 14.40
C GLN A 45 20.82 -2.94 14.45
N THR A 46 20.06 -4.03 14.27
CA THR A 46 20.56 -5.40 14.52
C THR A 46 20.46 -6.33 13.30
N GLY A 47 19.80 -5.90 12.23
CA GLY A 47 19.52 -6.72 11.06
C GLY A 47 18.43 -7.79 11.28
N ASN A 48 17.85 -7.87 12.47
CA ASN A 48 16.85 -8.88 12.82
C ASN A 48 15.70 -8.30 13.65
N ARG A 49 14.71 -9.15 13.99
CA ARG A 49 13.45 -8.77 14.65
C ARG A 49 13.47 -8.99 16.17
N SER A 50 14.60 -9.40 16.75
CA SER A 50 14.70 -9.90 18.14
C SER A 50 14.19 -8.93 19.20
N ARG A 51 14.25 -7.62 18.93
CA ARG A 51 13.93 -6.57 19.91
C ARG A 51 12.47 -6.14 19.91
N LEU A 52 11.62 -6.77 19.09
CA LEU A 52 10.19 -6.45 19.04
C LEU A 52 9.55 -6.51 20.42
N ALA A 53 9.74 -7.62 21.13
CA ALA A 53 9.14 -7.85 22.45
C ALA A 53 9.58 -6.76 23.45
N ASP A 54 10.88 -6.53 23.57
CA ASP A 54 11.45 -5.54 24.49
C ASP A 54 10.94 -4.12 24.22
N ILE A 55 10.86 -3.73 22.95
CA ILE A 55 10.38 -2.39 22.56
C ILE A 55 8.89 -2.25 22.85
N PHE A 56 8.09 -3.28 22.55
CA PHE A 56 6.65 -3.28 22.83
C PHE A 56 6.35 -3.22 24.34
N GLU A 57 7.05 -4.03 25.14
CA GLU A 57 6.96 -3.97 26.62
C GLU A 57 7.36 -2.59 27.15
N LYS A 58 8.41 -1.96 26.57
CA LYS A 58 8.84 -0.61 26.93
C LYS A 58 7.76 0.44 26.62
N HIS A 59 7.09 0.36 25.48
CA HIS A 59 5.98 1.26 25.16
C HIS A 59 4.83 1.13 26.16
N LEU A 60 4.42 -0.10 26.49
CA LEU A 60 3.42 -0.36 27.53
C LEU A 60 3.83 0.24 28.89
N SER A 61 5.11 0.09 29.27
CA SER A 61 5.65 0.66 30.50
C SER A 61 5.58 2.20 30.50
N VAL A 62 5.87 2.86 29.38
CA VAL A 62 5.76 4.33 29.27
C VAL A 62 4.32 4.78 29.51
N VAL A 63 3.34 4.12 28.88
CA VAL A 63 1.92 4.45 29.04
C VAL A 63 1.46 4.24 30.48
N ARG A 64 1.78 3.09 31.07
CA ARG A 64 1.42 2.78 32.46
C ARG A 64 2.07 3.73 33.47
N ARG A 65 3.34 4.10 33.27
CA ARG A 65 4.04 5.06 34.15
C ARG A 65 3.44 6.46 34.10
N ALA A 66 2.75 6.81 33.01
CA ALA A 66 1.98 8.05 32.92
C ALA A 66 0.60 7.98 33.60
N GLY A 67 0.25 6.85 34.23
CA GLY A 67 -1.04 6.62 34.87
C GLY A 67 -2.17 6.30 33.89
N VAL A 68 -1.86 6.03 32.62
CA VAL A 68 -2.84 5.72 31.58
C VAL A 68 -3.01 4.21 31.47
N THR A 69 -4.26 3.76 31.32
CA THR A 69 -4.58 2.35 31.10
C THR A 69 -4.57 2.04 29.60
N PRO A 70 -3.64 1.22 29.08
CA PRO A 70 -3.60 0.88 27.66
C PRO A 70 -4.70 -0.12 27.29
N TYR A 71 -5.36 0.12 26.16
CA TYR A 71 -6.25 -0.80 25.46
C TYR A 71 -5.69 -1.00 24.05
N ILE A 72 -5.11 -2.16 23.77
CA ILE A 72 -4.43 -2.42 22.48
C ILE A 72 -5.42 -2.87 21.42
N VAL A 73 -5.39 -2.25 20.25
CA VAL A 73 -6.24 -2.58 19.11
C VAL A 73 -5.36 -3.10 17.98
N PHE A 74 -5.57 -4.36 17.61
CA PHE A 74 -4.90 -4.99 16.47
C PHE A 74 -5.77 -4.92 15.22
N ASP A 75 -5.15 -4.78 14.05
CA ASP A 75 -5.84 -5.00 12.77
C ASP A 75 -6.26 -6.46 12.63
N GLY A 76 -7.38 -6.68 11.95
CA GLY A 76 -7.85 -7.99 11.52
C GLY A 76 -7.66 -8.20 10.04
N LEU A 77 -8.76 -8.37 9.31
CA LEU A 77 -8.74 -8.68 7.89
C LEU A 77 -8.36 -7.46 7.04
N PRO A 78 -7.65 -7.66 5.91
CA PRO A 78 -7.40 -6.59 4.98
C PRO A 78 -8.70 -6.08 4.36
N LEU A 79 -8.85 -4.76 4.29
CA LEU A 79 -10.02 -4.13 3.69
C LEU A 79 -9.92 -4.16 2.15
N PRO A 80 -10.92 -4.69 1.41
CA PRO A 80 -10.87 -4.74 -0.05
C PRO A 80 -10.70 -3.37 -0.71
N ALA A 81 -11.27 -2.32 -0.11
CA ALA A 81 -11.18 -0.96 -0.61
C ALA A 81 -9.75 -0.37 -0.58
N LYS A 82 -8.85 -0.92 0.25
CA LYS A 82 -7.44 -0.51 0.37
C LYS A 82 -6.47 -1.44 -0.36
N ALA A 83 -6.97 -2.34 -1.22
CA ALA A 83 -6.14 -3.32 -1.93
C ALA A 83 -5.02 -2.64 -2.76
N SER A 84 -5.33 -1.54 -3.44
CA SER A 84 -4.38 -0.82 -4.30
C SER A 84 -3.21 -0.21 -3.49
N GLU A 85 -3.50 0.28 -2.29
CA GLU A 85 -2.54 0.86 -1.36
C GLU A 85 -1.64 -0.22 -0.76
N VAL A 86 -2.23 -1.37 -0.41
CA VAL A 86 -1.49 -2.54 0.07
C VAL A 86 -0.52 -3.04 -1.00
N GLU A 87 -0.96 -3.15 -2.26
CA GLU A 87 -0.08 -3.53 -3.39
C GLU A 87 1.05 -2.52 -3.63
N LYS A 88 0.76 -1.21 -3.58
CA LYS A 88 1.80 -0.18 -3.69
C LYS A 88 2.83 -0.30 -2.58
N ARG A 89 2.39 -0.53 -1.33
CA ARG A 89 3.29 -0.76 -0.18
C ARG A 89 4.10 -2.03 -0.37
N GLN A 90 3.51 -3.10 -0.89
CA GLN A 90 4.20 -4.35 -1.16
C GLN A 90 5.31 -4.17 -2.20
N ARG A 91 5.03 -3.52 -3.33
CA ARG A 91 6.03 -3.21 -4.35
C ARG A 91 7.19 -2.39 -3.79
N GLY A 92 6.89 -1.35 -3.01
CA GLY A 92 7.92 -0.54 -2.37
C GLY A 92 8.83 -1.36 -1.43
N ARG A 93 8.28 -2.34 -0.72
CA ARG A 93 9.06 -3.25 0.14
C ARG A 93 9.95 -4.17 -0.69
N GLU A 94 9.43 -4.75 -1.76
CA GLU A 94 10.19 -5.63 -2.67
C GLU A 94 11.38 -4.88 -3.29
N GLU A 95 11.17 -3.65 -3.74
CA GLU A 95 12.26 -2.79 -4.24
C GLU A 95 13.34 -2.51 -3.19
N CYS A 96 12.93 -2.24 -1.95
CA CYS A 96 13.87 -1.99 -0.86
C CYS A 96 14.68 -3.26 -0.52
N LEU A 97 14.02 -4.43 -0.53
CA LEU A 97 14.69 -5.70 -0.27
C LEU A 97 15.72 -6.02 -1.35
N LEU A 98 15.37 -5.87 -2.63
CA LEU A 98 16.30 -6.04 -3.75
C LEU A 98 17.51 -5.10 -3.66
N LYS A 99 17.29 -3.84 -3.26
CA LYS A 99 18.39 -2.89 -3.02
C LYS A 99 19.29 -3.33 -1.86
N SER A 100 18.74 -4.01 -0.85
CA SER A 100 19.47 -4.51 0.32
C SER A 100 20.30 -5.77 0.07
N GLU A 101 20.17 -6.38 -1.12
CA GLU A 101 20.89 -7.59 -1.51
C GLU A 101 21.95 -7.33 -2.59
N ARG A 102 22.12 -6.06 -3.00
CA ARG A 102 23.11 -5.66 -3.99
C ARG A 102 24.52 -5.91 -3.49
N GLU A 103 25.39 -6.37 -4.38
CA GLU A 103 26.82 -6.51 -4.09
C GLU A 103 27.46 -5.15 -3.82
N GLY A 104 28.37 -5.09 -2.86
CA GLY A 104 29.12 -3.88 -2.51
C GLY A 104 28.44 -2.92 -1.52
N ILE A 105 27.26 -3.24 -1.00
CA ILE A 105 26.62 -2.43 0.04
C ILE A 105 27.16 -2.77 1.44
N THR A 106 27.20 -1.78 2.34
CA THR A 106 27.61 -2.03 3.72
C THR A 106 26.51 -2.76 4.51
N PRO A 107 26.83 -3.56 5.53
CA PRO A 107 25.83 -4.21 6.39
C PRO A 107 24.85 -3.22 7.03
N GLN A 108 25.30 -2.01 7.37
CA GLN A 108 24.47 -0.97 7.95
C GLN A 108 23.45 -0.41 6.95
N GLU A 109 23.87 -0.16 5.71
CA GLU A 109 22.96 0.28 4.64
C GLU A 109 21.99 -0.83 4.24
N ALA A 110 22.46 -2.08 4.18
CA ALA A 110 21.60 -3.24 3.97
C ALA A 110 20.49 -3.31 5.02
N ASN A 111 20.84 -3.16 6.30
CA ASN A 111 19.88 -3.15 7.41
C ASN A 111 18.88 -1.99 7.33
N LYS A 112 19.33 -0.79 6.93
CA LYS A 112 18.44 0.35 6.69
C LYS A 112 17.42 0.03 5.60
N LEU A 113 17.84 -0.53 4.47
CA LEU A 113 16.96 -0.91 3.37
C LEU A 113 16.00 -2.05 3.77
N ARG A 114 16.49 -3.07 4.50
CA ARG A 114 15.63 -4.12 5.08
C ARG A 114 14.59 -3.56 6.04
N SER A 115 14.95 -2.54 6.81
CA SER A 115 14.00 -1.89 7.73
C SER A 115 12.88 -1.16 6.97
N GLN A 116 13.16 -0.62 5.79
CA GLN A 116 12.14 -0.02 4.91
C GLN A 116 11.25 -1.09 4.23
N ALA A 117 11.80 -2.28 4.01
CA ALA A 117 11.08 -3.42 3.45
C ALA A 117 10.20 -4.16 4.47
N VAL A 118 10.15 -3.70 5.73
CA VAL A 118 9.52 -4.47 6.80
C VAL A 118 8.01 -4.65 6.61
N SER A 119 7.56 -5.88 6.78
CA SER A 119 6.16 -6.26 6.92
C SER A 119 5.92 -6.86 8.30
N ILE A 120 4.73 -6.65 8.86
CA ILE A 120 4.31 -7.29 10.11
C ILE A 120 3.83 -8.70 9.77
N SER A 121 4.38 -9.71 10.46
CA SER A 121 3.97 -11.10 10.33
C SER A 121 3.02 -11.51 11.45
N PHE A 122 2.33 -12.63 11.27
CA PHE A 122 1.49 -13.22 12.31
C PHE A 122 2.26 -13.56 13.59
N ASN A 123 3.54 -13.95 13.47
CA ASN A 123 4.37 -14.25 14.64
C ASN A 123 4.67 -13.00 15.47
N ASP A 124 4.83 -11.84 14.83
CA ASP A 124 5.03 -10.56 15.54
C ASP A 124 3.77 -10.17 16.30
N ILE A 125 2.60 -10.29 15.65
CA ILE A 125 1.30 -10.04 16.28
C ILE A 125 1.10 -10.98 17.46
N SER A 126 1.34 -12.29 17.27
CA SER A 126 1.23 -13.31 18.32
C SER A 126 2.15 -13.01 19.50
N THR A 127 3.38 -12.57 19.23
CA THR A 127 4.34 -12.15 20.26
C THR A 127 3.78 -11.00 21.09
N CYS A 128 3.24 -9.96 20.45
CA CYS A 128 2.63 -8.81 21.13
C CYS A 128 1.34 -9.16 21.88
N VAL A 129 0.49 -10.04 21.33
CA VAL A 129 -0.71 -10.55 22.01
C VAL A 129 -0.34 -11.33 23.26
N ASN A 130 0.68 -12.19 23.19
CA ASN A 130 1.19 -12.93 24.35
C ASN A 130 1.74 -11.99 25.44
N ILE A 131 2.40 -10.90 25.04
CA ILE A 131 2.82 -9.84 25.97
C ILE A 131 1.60 -9.20 26.63
N CYS A 132 0.57 -8.83 25.87
CA CYS A 132 -0.67 -8.28 26.44
C CYS A 132 -1.31 -9.24 27.45
N LEU A 133 -1.38 -10.54 27.15
CA LEU A 133 -1.91 -11.55 28.05
C LEU A 133 -1.08 -11.69 29.33
N LYS A 134 0.25 -11.80 29.20
CA LYS A 134 1.21 -11.89 30.31
C LYS A 134 1.10 -10.67 31.23
N GLU A 135 1.06 -9.48 30.63
CA GLU A 135 1.02 -8.20 31.34
C GLU A 135 -0.40 -7.83 31.82
N LYS A 136 -1.43 -8.62 31.48
CA LYS A 136 -2.85 -8.32 31.77
C LYS A 136 -3.30 -6.97 31.20
N VAL A 137 -2.90 -6.68 29.96
CA VAL A 137 -3.35 -5.53 29.18
C VAL A 137 -4.57 -5.93 28.38
N SER A 138 -5.63 -5.11 28.43
CA SER A 138 -6.82 -5.30 27.59
C SER A 138 -6.46 -5.12 26.12
N TYR A 139 -6.97 -6.02 25.27
CA TYR A 139 -6.79 -5.89 23.83
C TYR A 139 -8.00 -6.41 23.05
N VAL A 140 -8.13 -5.96 21.80
CA VAL A 140 -9.09 -6.47 20.82
C VAL A 140 -8.44 -6.63 19.46
N VAL A 141 -8.88 -7.64 18.72
CA VAL A 141 -8.58 -7.77 17.28
C VAL A 141 -9.78 -7.27 16.51
N SER A 142 -9.54 -6.26 15.68
CA SER A 142 -10.58 -5.62 14.88
C SER A 142 -11.09 -6.57 13.80
N PRO A 143 -12.34 -6.43 13.30
CA PRO A 143 -12.78 -7.21 12.15
C PRO A 143 -11.97 -6.91 10.88
N TYR A 144 -11.61 -5.64 10.68
CA TYR A 144 -10.79 -5.15 9.58
C TYR A 144 -9.71 -4.18 10.12
N GLU A 145 -9.82 -2.88 9.84
CA GLU A 145 -8.83 -1.89 10.30
C GLU A 145 -9.08 -1.46 11.75
N SER A 146 -7.98 -1.27 12.47
CA SER A 146 -7.94 -0.76 13.84
C SER A 146 -8.51 0.66 13.95
N ASP A 147 -8.45 1.47 12.89
CA ASP A 147 -9.00 2.83 12.91
C ASP A 147 -10.50 2.85 13.25
N ALA A 148 -11.29 2.06 12.52
CA ALA A 148 -12.72 1.97 12.76
C ALA A 148 -13.05 1.41 14.15
N GLN A 149 -12.27 0.42 14.60
CA GLN A 149 -12.46 -0.18 15.92
C GLN A 149 -12.11 0.79 17.06
N MET A 150 -11.02 1.55 16.92
CA MET A 150 -10.64 2.60 17.88
C MET A 150 -11.70 3.71 17.93
N ALA A 151 -12.19 4.16 16.77
CA ALA A 151 -13.26 5.16 16.70
C ALA A 151 -14.52 4.68 17.45
N PHE A 152 -14.91 3.42 17.25
CA PHE A 152 -16.03 2.81 17.97
C PHE A 152 -15.79 2.75 19.50
N LEU A 153 -14.58 2.41 19.94
CA LEU A 153 -14.24 2.38 21.37
C LEU A 153 -14.32 3.77 22.02
N LEU A 154 -13.96 4.83 21.28
CA LEU A 154 -14.09 6.21 21.74
C LEU A 154 -15.55 6.65 21.79
N GLU A 155 -16.33 6.35 20.75
CA GLU A 155 -17.75 6.72 20.68
C GLU A 155 -18.57 6.05 21.80
N THR A 156 -18.24 4.80 22.13
CA THR A 156 -18.91 4.02 23.17
C THR A 156 -18.37 4.27 24.58
N ASN A 157 -17.42 5.20 24.76
CA ASN A 157 -16.74 5.52 26.03
C ASN A 157 -16.06 4.30 26.69
N VAL A 158 -15.62 3.32 25.88
CA VAL A 158 -14.75 2.23 26.36
C VAL A 158 -13.31 2.72 26.49
N ALA A 159 -12.91 3.67 25.64
CA ALA A 159 -11.65 4.40 25.73
C ALA A 159 -11.92 5.92 25.73
N ASP A 160 -11.01 6.68 26.34
CA ASP A 160 -11.14 8.15 26.45
C ASP A 160 -10.45 8.89 25.30
N PHE A 161 -9.34 8.35 24.80
CA PHE A 161 -8.57 8.93 23.69
C PHE A 161 -7.81 7.85 22.91
N ALA A 162 -7.39 8.18 21.68
CA ALA A 162 -6.60 7.27 20.85
C ALA A 162 -5.13 7.70 20.74
N ILE A 163 -4.24 6.71 20.68
CA ILE A 163 -2.82 6.88 20.36
C ILE A 163 -2.57 6.17 19.03
N THR A 164 -2.36 6.95 17.97
CA THR A 164 -2.06 6.41 16.63
C THR A 164 -1.13 7.32 15.83
N GLU A 165 -0.44 6.67 14.91
CA GLU A 165 0.27 7.21 13.75
C GLU A 165 -0.59 7.86 12.69
N ASP A 166 -1.76 7.26 12.52
CA ASP A 166 -2.56 7.40 11.34
C ASP A 166 -3.54 8.56 11.50
N SER A 167 -3.51 9.48 10.54
CA SER A 167 -4.42 10.61 10.49
C SER A 167 -5.82 10.20 10.02
N ASP A 168 -5.97 8.99 9.45
CA ASP A 168 -7.25 8.44 9.03
C ASP A 168 -8.27 8.39 10.18
N LEU A 169 -7.80 8.24 11.42
CA LEU A 169 -8.65 8.20 12.60
C LEU A 169 -9.48 9.48 12.82
N LEU A 170 -8.97 10.63 12.37
CA LEU A 170 -9.70 11.91 12.43
C LEU A 170 -10.91 11.91 11.50
N ALA A 171 -10.87 11.17 10.38
CA ALA A 171 -12.00 11.05 9.45
C ALA A 171 -13.19 10.31 10.05
N TYR A 172 -12.95 9.49 11.09
CA TYR A 172 -14.01 8.81 11.85
C TYR A 172 -14.62 9.70 12.96
N GLY A 173 -14.26 10.98 13.04
CA GLY A 173 -14.85 11.92 14.02
C GLY A 173 -14.23 11.83 15.42
N CYS A 174 -13.02 11.28 15.55
CA CYS A 174 -12.34 11.15 16.83
C CYS A 174 -11.95 12.53 17.41
N LYS A 175 -12.39 12.81 18.64
CA LYS A 175 -12.26 14.13 19.29
C LYS A 175 -10.87 14.38 19.90
N GLU A 176 -10.18 13.33 20.34
CA GLU A 176 -8.83 13.42 20.93
C GLU A 176 -7.94 12.31 20.37
N VAL A 177 -7.03 12.67 19.46
CA VAL A 177 -6.02 11.77 18.90
C VAL A 177 -4.64 12.30 19.27
N LYS A 178 -3.88 11.51 20.04
CA LYS A 178 -2.47 11.81 20.30
C LYS A 178 -1.62 11.25 19.17
N VAL A 179 -1.25 12.14 18.26
CA VAL A 179 -0.31 11.84 17.19
C VAL A 179 1.10 12.13 17.68
N ARG A 180 1.97 11.12 17.55
CA ARG A 180 3.43 11.16 17.76
C ARG A 180 3.90 10.98 19.21
N ASP A 181 4.63 9.87 19.42
CA ASP A 181 5.52 9.69 20.58
C ASP A 181 6.95 10.06 20.15
N ASP A 182 7.41 11.25 20.56
CA ASP A 182 8.74 11.80 20.22
C ASP A 182 9.89 11.18 21.05
N THR A 183 9.64 10.20 21.93
CA THR A 183 10.68 9.70 22.85
C THR A 183 11.83 8.91 22.22
N LEU A 184 11.80 8.61 20.90
CA LEU A 184 12.84 7.80 20.23
C LEU A 184 13.50 8.44 19.01
N HIS A 185 13.09 9.64 18.57
CA HIS A 185 13.66 10.31 17.40
C HIS A 185 14.33 11.64 17.75
N SER A 186 15.40 11.59 18.52
CA SER A 186 16.48 12.56 18.33
C SER A 186 17.41 12.01 17.26
N GLN A 187 17.51 12.75 16.14
CA GLN A 187 18.42 12.58 15.00
C GLN A 187 17.94 11.67 13.85
N GLN A 188 17.33 12.29 12.84
CA GLN A 188 17.72 12.27 11.42
C GLN A 188 16.52 12.68 10.56
N GLU A 189 16.49 13.97 10.17
CA GLU A 189 15.72 14.40 9.01
C GLU A 189 16.40 13.84 7.76
N ALA A 190 15.69 13.03 6.98
CA ALA A 190 16.11 12.64 5.64
C ALA A 190 14.89 12.61 4.73
N SER A 191 14.98 13.44 3.69
CA SER A 191 14.01 13.68 2.63
C SER A 191 13.44 12.39 2.03
N ALA A 192 12.12 12.31 1.94
CA ALA A 192 11.43 11.36 1.09
C ALA A 192 11.19 12.01 -0.28
N THR A 193 11.80 11.46 -1.33
CA THR A 193 11.49 11.81 -2.71
C THR A 193 10.32 10.94 -3.16
N THR A 194 9.18 11.56 -3.45
CA THR A 194 7.97 10.90 -3.95
C THR A 194 7.81 11.15 -5.45
N ASN A 195 7.75 10.08 -6.24
CA ASN A 195 7.25 10.15 -7.61
C ASN A 195 5.71 10.19 -7.57
N ALA A 196 5.15 11.40 -7.62
CA ALA A 196 3.86 11.68 -8.23
C ALA A 196 4.16 12.47 -9.52
N GLN A 197 3.28 12.46 -10.53
CA GLN A 197 3.50 13.26 -11.74
C GLN A 197 3.73 14.73 -11.34
N ASP A 198 4.98 15.13 -11.51
CA ASP A 198 5.61 16.27 -10.86
C ASP A 198 5.10 17.55 -11.51
N ILE A 199 4.11 18.20 -10.91
CA ILE A 199 3.81 19.61 -11.20
C ILE A 199 4.95 20.44 -10.60
N ARG A 200 6.13 20.41 -11.22
CA ARG A 200 7.28 21.17 -10.71
C ARG A 200 7.06 22.65 -10.94
N GLU A 201 6.72 23.05 -12.16
CA GLU A 201 6.62 24.46 -12.51
C GLU A 201 5.17 24.87 -12.78
N VAL A 202 4.67 25.85 -12.03
CA VAL A 202 3.34 26.43 -12.19
C VAL A 202 3.47 27.91 -12.48
N HIS A 203 2.93 28.34 -13.62
CA HIS A 203 2.84 29.76 -13.94
C HIS A 203 1.48 30.30 -13.52
N ILE A 204 1.42 30.96 -12.36
CA ILE A 204 0.21 31.65 -11.91
C ILE A 204 0.02 32.91 -12.76
N THR A 205 -1.09 33.00 -13.47
CA THR A 205 -1.43 34.13 -14.36
C THR A 205 -2.34 35.14 -13.67
N THR A 206 -3.20 34.70 -12.75
CA THR A 206 -4.16 35.58 -12.05
C THR A 206 -4.38 35.09 -10.63
N VAL A 207 -4.53 36.03 -9.69
CA VAL A 207 -4.88 35.76 -8.28
C VAL A 207 -6.09 36.62 -7.92
N GLU A 208 -7.23 35.98 -7.64
CA GLU A 208 -8.44 36.66 -7.19
C GLU A 208 -8.26 37.06 -5.72
N ARG A 209 -8.10 38.35 -5.42
CA ARG A 209 -7.75 38.83 -4.06
C ARG A 209 -8.85 38.65 -3.00
N VAL A 210 -9.89 37.90 -3.30
CA VAL A 210 -11.01 37.62 -2.40
C VAL A 210 -10.90 36.16 -1.97
N SER A 211 -10.70 35.93 -0.67
CA SER A 211 -10.74 34.59 -0.10
C SER A 211 -12.17 34.18 0.22
N PHE A 212 -12.45 32.88 0.20
CA PHE A 212 -13.71 32.31 0.66
C PHE A 212 -13.45 31.12 1.58
N PRO A 213 -14.33 30.89 2.58
CA PRO A 213 -14.24 29.72 3.44
C PRO A 213 -14.73 28.48 2.69
N TYR A 214 -13.94 27.42 2.71
CA TYR A 214 -14.27 26.10 2.18
C TYR A 214 -14.31 25.09 3.32
N VAL A 215 -15.47 24.48 3.56
CA VAL A 215 -15.63 23.39 4.53
C VAL A 215 -15.22 22.08 3.85
N ILE A 216 -14.26 21.38 4.45
CA ILE A 216 -13.76 20.13 3.88
C ILE A 216 -14.87 19.06 3.93
N PRO A 217 -15.25 18.44 2.80
CA PRO A 217 -16.22 17.35 2.80
C PRO A 217 -15.80 16.23 3.75
N ASN A 218 -16.74 15.71 4.54
CA ASN A 218 -16.52 14.72 5.61
C ASN A 218 -15.78 15.24 6.86
N PHE A 219 -15.40 16.51 6.92
CA PHE A 219 -14.82 17.15 8.11
C PHE A 219 -15.55 18.47 8.43
N PRO A 220 -16.80 18.41 8.95
CA PRO A 220 -17.68 19.57 9.09
C PRO A 220 -17.20 20.65 10.08
N VAL A 221 -16.16 20.36 10.85
CA VAL A 221 -15.50 21.28 11.80
C VAL A 221 -14.24 21.95 11.22
N LEU A 222 -13.79 21.56 10.03
CA LEU A 222 -12.59 22.11 9.39
C LEU A 222 -12.97 23.00 8.19
N THR A 223 -12.70 24.29 8.35
CA THR A 223 -12.89 25.32 7.31
C THR A 223 -11.54 25.91 6.92
N VAL A 224 -11.31 26.03 5.60
CA VAL A 224 -10.09 26.58 5.01
C VAL A 224 -10.42 27.85 4.25
N ASP A 225 -9.67 28.93 4.46
CA ASP A 225 -9.81 30.13 3.63
C ASP A 225 -8.98 29.95 2.35
N LEU A 226 -9.66 29.85 1.19
CA LEU A 226 -9.04 29.64 -0.11
C LEU A 226 -9.17 30.88 -1.00
N ILE A 227 -8.16 31.10 -1.84
CA ILE A 227 -8.11 32.13 -2.88
C ILE A 227 -8.12 31.42 -4.24
N LYS A 228 -8.95 31.91 -5.18
CA LYS A 228 -8.94 31.43 -6.56
C LYS A 228 -7.74 31.97 -7.33
N VAL A 229 -7.09 31.09 -8.08
CA VAL A 229 -6.01 31.44 -8.99
C VAL A 229 -6.24 30.82 -10.36
N LYS A 230 -5.72 31.48 -11.40
CA LYS A 230 -5.53 30.85 -12.72
C LYS A 230 -4.06 30.56 -12.91
N PHE A 231 -3.75 29.41 -13.48
CA PHE A 231 -2.37 29.04 -13.75
C PHE A 231 -2.24 28.22 -15.03
N VAL A 232 -1.04 28.19 -15.61
CA VAL A 232 -0.72 27.37 -16.78
C VAL A 232 0.13 26.18 -16.34
N LEU A 233 -0.28 24.99 -16.76
CA LEU A 233 0.43 23.74 -16.57
C LEU A 233 0.55 23.02 -17.90
N ASN A 234 1.77 22.69 -18.33
CA ASN A 234 2.03 22.02 -19.62
C ASN A 234 1.33 22.69 -20.81
N GLY A 235 1.26 24.02 -20.81
CA GLY A 235 0.63 24.82 -21.86
C GLY A 235 -0.91 24.89 -21.80
N LYS A 236 -1.56 24.29 -20.79
CA LYS A 236 -3.01 24.39 -20.58
C LYS A 236 -3.34 25.32 -19.41
N GLU A 237 -4.35 26.17 -19.58
CA GLU A 237 -4.87 27.00 -18.50
C GLU A 237 -5.75 26.17 -17.57
N CYS A 238 -5.50 26.25 -16.27
CA CYS A 238 -6.15 25.50 -15.21
C CYS A 238 -6.72 26.46 -14.15
N GLN A 239 -7.82 26.04 -13.52
CA GLN A 239 -8.40 26.71 -12.36
C GLN A 239 -7.75 26.14 -11.10
N GLY A 240 -7.24 27.01 -10.23
CA GLY A 240 -6.55 26.61 -9.01
C GLY A 240 -7.07 27.31 -7.77
N LEU A 241 -6.69 26.75 -6.63
CA LEU A 241 -6.97 27.29 -5.30
C LEU A 241 -5.68 27.31 -4.48
N ILE A 242 -5.45 28.39 -3.74
CA ILE A 242 -4.31 28.53 -2.82
C ILE A 242 -4.82 28.91 -1.43
N ASN A 243 -4.08 28.54 -0.39
CA ASN A 243 -4.40 28.94 0.98
C ASN A 243 -4.23 30.46 1.17
N ALA A 244 -5.29 31.15 1.59
CA ALA A 244 -5.31 32.59 1.75
C ALA A 244 -4.31 33.10 2.81
N LYS A 245 -4.08 32.33 3.88
CA LYS A 245 -3.21 32.73 4.99
C LYS A 245 -1.73 32.55 4.62
N GLU A 246 -1.40 31.41 4.03
CA GLU A 246 -0.02 31.06 3.68
C GLU A 246 0.48 31.81 2.44
N HIS A 247 -0.44 32.13 1.51
CA HIS A 247 -0.12 32.77 0.24
C HIS A 247 -0.83 34.12 0.05
N SER A 248 -1.05 34.85 1.14
CA SER A 248 -1.66 36.20 1.13
C SER A 248 -0.97 37.21 0.21
N ASN A 249 0.33 37.03 -0.05
CA ASN A 249 1.15 37.88 -0.92
C ASN A 249 1.41 37.29 -2.32
N ALA A 250 0.74 36.19 -2.70
CA ALA A 250 0.94 35.59 -4.01
C ALA A 250 0.64 36.58 -5.15
N ARG A 251 1.52 36.61 -6.14
CA ARG A 251 1.41 37.44 -7.35
C ARG A 251 1.54 36.56 -8.59
N PRO A 252 1.06 37.01 -9.75
CA PRO A 252 1.37 36.34 -11.01
C PRO A 252 2.88 36.13 -11.17
N GLY A 253 3.28 34.92 -11.57
CA GLY A 253 4.68 34.51 -11.61
C GLY A 253 4.87 33.00 -11.62
N ILE A 254 6.13 32.58 -11.69
CA ILE A 254 6.52 31.16 -11.72
C ILE A 254 6.77 30.69 -10.29
N TYR A 255 6.11 29.60 -9.93
CA TYR A 255 6.22 28.96 -8.63
C TYR A 255 6.61 27.50 -8.80
N MET A 256 7.36 27.00 -7.83
CA MET A 256 7.55 25.58 -7.67
C MET A 256 6.41 25.01 -6.85
N CYS A 257 5.62 24.10 -7.42
CA CYS A 257 4.61 23.38 -6.67
C CYS A 257 5.17 22.01 -6.28
N THR A 258 5.05 21.64 -5.02
CA THR A 258 5.52 20.33 -4.54
C THR A 258 4.40 19.48 -3.98
N SER A 259 3.20 20.05 -3.83
CA SER A 259 2.02 19.38 -3.31
C SER A 259 0.74 19.99 -3.88
N HIS A 260 -0.12 19.17 -4.48
CA HIS A 260 -1.41 19.57 -5.03
C HIS A 260 -2.47 18.46 -4.89
N CYS A 261 -3.76 18.82 -5.02
CA CYS A 261 -4.85 17.86 -5.18
C CYS A 261 -6.02 18.47 -5.97
N ASP A 262 -6.89 17.62 -6.52
CA ASP A 262 -8.09 18.07 -7.22
C ASP A 262 -9.31 18.07 -6.29
N ILE A 263 -10.12 19.12 -6.34
CA ILE A 263 -11.40 19.21 -5.63
C ILE A 263 -12.50 19.72 -6.57
N MET A 264 -13.75 19.36 -6.26
CA MET A 264 -14.93 19.90 -6.95
C MET A 264 -15.67 20.91 -6.07
N ILE A 265 -15.99 22.07 -6.63
CA ILE A 265 -16.84 23.10 -6.02
C ILE A 265 -17.86 23.53 -7.08
N ASP A 266 -19.16 23.42 -6.77
CA ASP A 266 -20.27 23.80 -7.67
C ASP A 266 -20.11 23.22 -9.09
N GLU A 267 -19.85 21.91 -9.18
CA GLU A 267 -19.64 21.16 -10.43
C GLU A 267 -18.41 21.58 -11.26
N MET A 268 -17.55 22.45 -10.74
CA MET A 268 -16.28 22.82 -11.35
C MET A 268 -15.09 22.16 -10.64
N ASN A 269 -14.14 21.65 -11.44
CA ASN A 269 -12.88 21.10 -10.94
C ASN A 269 -11.86 22.21 -10.68
N TYR A 270 -11.23 22.16 -9.51
CA TYR A 270 -10.16 23.05 -9.09
C TYR A 270 -8.96 22.24 -8.64
N VAL A 271 -7.76 22.71 -8.99
CA VAL A 271 -6.50 22.15 -8.47
C VAL A 271 -6.04 22.99 -7.26
N VAL A 272 -6.08 22.42 -6.06
CA VAL A 272 -5.54 23.07 -4.87
C VAL A 272 -4.02 22.93 -4.85
N LEU A 273 -3.31 24.05 -4.83
CA LEU A 273 -1.84 24.13 -4.78
C LEU A 273 -1.43 24.42 -3.32
N TRP A 274 -0.98 23.39 -2.62
CA TRP A 274 -0.73 23.45 -1.16
C TRP A 274 0.64 24.00 -0.78
N GLN A 275 1.66 23.77 -1.61
CA GLN A 275 3.01 24.25 -1.35
C GLN A 275 3.51 24.97 -2.60
N LEU A 276 3.55 26.30 -2.53
CA LEU A 276 4.08 27.18 -3.57
C LEU A 276 5.34 27.89 -3.08
N ASP A 277 6.49 27.48 -3.59
CA ASP A 277 7.76 28.14 -3.34
C ASP A 277 8.13 29.09 -4.49
N SER A 278 8.63 30.29 -4.18
CA SER A 278 9.12 31.22 -5.19
C SER A 278 10.34 30.65 -5.92
N TYR A 279 10.28 30.57 -7.25
CA TYR A 279 11.36 30.03 -8.07
C TYR A 279 12.69 30.79 -7.84
N LYS A 280 13.75 30.07 -7.43
CA LYS A 280 15.13 30.57 -7.42
C LYS A 280 15.95 29.74 -8.41
N PRO A 281 16.61 30.35 -9.42
CA PRO A 281 17.35 29.58 -10.41
C PRO A 281 18.56 28.90 -9.76
N PHE A 282 18.63 27.57 -9.85
CA PHE A 282 19.82 26.79 -9.54
C PHE A 282 20.64 26.61 -10.82
N HIS A 283 21.96 26.76 -10.71
CA HIS A 283 22.92 26.63 -11.81
C HIS A 283 22.89 25.26 -12.49
N GLU A 284 22.96 25.29 -13.83
CA GLU A 284 22.90 24.16 -14.75
C GLU A 284 24.01 23.11 -14.55
N PRO A 285 23.70 21.84 -14.85
CA PRO A 285 24.66 20.92 -15.45
C PRO A 285 24.20 20.44 -16.84
N VAL A 286 25.06 20.77 -17.82
CA VAL A 286 25.39 20.15 -19.13
C VAL A 286 24.38 19.20 -19.79
N GLU A 287 23.92 19.60 -20.98
CA GLU A 287 23.08 18.86 -21.92
C GLU A 287 23.74 17.56 -22.46
N HIS A 288 22.96 16.48 -22.50
CA HIS A 288 23.12 15.42 -23.50
C HIS A 288 21.89 15.41 -24.42
N GLN A 289 22.15 15.50 -25.73
CA GLN A 289 21.14 15.64 -26.78
C GLN A 289 20.20 14.42 -26.90
N PRO A 290 18.92 14.63 -27.24
CA PRO A 290 17.97 13.55 -27.49
C PRO A 290 18.13 12.95 -28.90
N THR A 291 18.22 11.63 -28.98
CA THR A 291 18.05 10.86 -30.22
C THR A 291 16.61 10.93 -30.73
N GLN A 292 16.47 11.21 -32.03
CA GLN A 292 15.20 11.40 -32.76
C GLN A 292 14.26 10.18 -32.74
N PRO A 293 12.93 10.38 -32.94
CA PRO A 293 11.96 9.29 -33.05
C PRO A 293 12.04 8.61 -34.43
N ARG A 294 11.95 7.27 -34.44
CA ARG A 294 11.74 6.48 -35.68
C ARG A 294 10.25 6.18 -35.88
N PRO A 295 9.80 6.03 -37.15
CA PRO A 295 8.40 6.04 -37.51
C PRO A 295 7.72 4.66 -37.34
N SER A 296 6.39 4.70 -37.28
CA SER A 296 5.46 3.58 -37.20
C SER A 296 5.54 2.58 -38.36
N GLY A 297 5.54 1.28 -38.04
CA GLY A 297 5.05 0.19 -38.91
C GLY A 297 5.91 -1.08 -38.93
N ARG A 298 5.30 -2.22 -38.52
CA ARG A 298 5.78 -3.64 -38.55
C ARG A 298 6.83 -3.93 -37.45
N ASP A 299 6.62 -4.78 -36.45
CA ASP A 299 6.22 -6.20 -36.45
C ASP A 299 5.49 -6.61 -35.13
N ASP A 300 4.19 -6.32 -34.98
CA ASP A 300 3.43 -6.75 -33.77
C ASP A 300 3.11 -8.26 -33.75
N GLU A 301 3.36 -8.99 -34.85
CA GLU A 301 3.06 -10.43 -34.96
C GLU A 301 4.14 -11.35 -34.35
N GLU A 302 5.37 -10.87 -34.14
CA GLU A 302 6.46 -11.69 -33.55
C GLU A 302 6.65 -11.50 -32.05
N THR A 303 6.00 -10.50 -31.44
CA THR A 303 6.17 -10.20 -30.01
C THR A 303 5.41 -11.21 -29.13
N VAL A 304 6.12 -11.85 -28.19
CA VAL A 304 5.52 -12.75 -27.20
C VAL A 304 5.08 -11.94 -25.98
N HIS A 305 3.80 -12.03 -25.62
CA HIS A 305 3.25 -11.37 -24.45
C HIS A 305 2.88 -12.40 -23.38
N CYS A 306 3.34 -12.17 -22.14
CA CYS A 306 3.07 -13.00 -20.98
C CYS A 306 2.10 -12.30 -20.01
N LEU A 307 1.02 -12.97 -19.63
CA LEU A 307 0.06 -12.47 -18.64
C LEU A 307 -0.16 -13.47 -17.50
N PRO A 308 -0.43 -13.01 -16.27
CA PRO A 308 -0.75 -13.88 -15.15
C PRO A 308 -2.22 -14.33 -15.16
N PHE A 309 -2.46 -15.60 -14.79
CA PHE A 309 -3.79 -16.21 -14.69
C PHE A 309 -3.99 -16.87 -13.32
N LYS A 310 -5.07 -16.50 -12.62
CA LYS A 310 -5.53 -17.20 -11.41
C LYS A 310 -6.07 -18.59 -11.79
N VAL A 311 -5.78 -19.58 -10.96
CA VAL A 311 -6.38 -20.91 -11.07
C VAL A 311 -7.51 -21.02 -10.06
N VAL A 312 -8.70 -21.41 -10.52
CA VAL A 312 -9.89 -21.56 -9.70
C VAL A 312 -10.12 -23.03 -9.30
N GLY A 313 -10.84 -23.22 -8.19
CA GLY A 313 -11.17 -24.56 -7.69
C GLY A 313 -9.99 -25.33 -7.09
N THR A 314 -8.90 -24.64 -6.73
CA THR A 314 -7.71 -25.26 -6.12
C THR A 314 -8.01 -25.95 -4.78
N CYS A 315 -8.92 -25.38 -4.00
CA CYS A 315 -9.30 -25.89 -2.67
C CYS A 315 -10.47 -26.88 -2.70
N TYR A 316 -11.01 -27.24 -3.87
CA TYR A 316 -12.22 -28.08 -3.97
C TYR A 316 -11.95 -29.59 -3.81
N SER A 317 -10.69 -30.00 -3.71
CA SER A 317 -10.31 -31.38 -3.44
C SER A 317 -9.05 -31.44 -2.59
N SER A 318 -9.01 -32.38 -1.65
CA SER A 318 -7.81 -32.68 -0.87
C SER A 318 -6.63 -33.10 -1.75
N SER A 319 -6.88 -33.81 -2.86
CA SER A 319 -5.83 -34.19 -3.81
C SER A 319 -5.14 -32.99 -4.45
N ARG A 320 -5.91 -31.95 -4.83
CA ARG A 320 -5.38 -30.70 -5.39
C ARG A 320 -4.52 -29.94 -4.40
N GLN A 321 -4.94 -29.94 -3.13
CA GLN A 321 -4.22 -29.26 -2.06
C GLN A 321 -2.88 -29.94 -1.76
N LYS A 322 -2.84 -31.27 -1.70
CA LYS A 322 -1.58 -32.02 -1.54
C LYS A 322 -0.61 -31.79 -2.71
N ALA A 323 -1.13 -31.78 -3.95
CA ALA A 323 -0.31 -31.47 -5.12
C ALA A 323 0.27 -30.05 -5.07
N LEU A 324 -0.52 -29.07 -4.62
CA LEU A 324 -0.08 -27.68 -4.49
C LEU A 324 0.84 -27.42 -3.30
N GLU A 325 0.66 -28.13 -2.20
CA GLU A 325 1.58 -28.13 -1.06
C GLU A 325 2.96 -28.64 -1.48
N ARG A 326 3.03 -29.77 -2.19
CA ARG A 326 4.28 -30.26 -2.78
C ARG A 326 4.90 -29.25 -3.75
N ALA A 327 4.08 -28.63 -4.60
CA ALA A 327 4.55 -27.60 -5.52
C ALA A 327 5.11 -26.37 -4.77
N TYR A 328 4.51 -25.99 -3.65
CA TYR A 328 4.99 -24.93 -2.78
C TYR A 328 6.36 -25.27 -2.19
N ASP A 329 6.51 -26.48 -1.64
CA ASP A 329 7.78 -26.93 -1.07
C ASP A 329 8.88 -27.00 -2.13
N PHE A 330 8.57 -27.49 -3.33
CA PHE A 330 9.53 -27.52 -4.44
C PHE A 330 10.01 -26.12 -4.79
N LEU A 331 9.11 -25.15 -4.95
CA LEU A 331 9.47 -23.79 -5.32
C LEU A 331 10.23 -23.04 -4.21
N HIS A 332 9.76 -23.15 -2.95
CA HIS A 332 10.19 -22.25 -1.87
C HIS A 332 11.13 -22.89 -0.86
N VAL A 333 11.05 -24.21 -0.67
CA VAL A 333 11.89 -24.94 0.31
C VAL A 333 13.09 -25.58 -0.38
N TYR A 334 12.85 -26.27 -1.50
CA TYR A 334 13.89 -27.03 -2.22
C TYR A 334 14.50 -26.26 -3.41
N ASN A 335 13.95 -25.10 -3.76
CA ASN A 335 14.36 -24.27 -4.90
C ASN A 335 14.45 -25.07 -6.22
N ARG A 336 13.48 -25.95 -6.44
CA ARG A 336 13.31 -26.78 -7.64
C ARG A 336 12.19 -26.20 -8.52
N PRO A 337 12.34 -26.24 -9.85
CA PRO A 337 11.31 -25.78 -10.75
C PRO A 337 10.07 -26.68 -10.66
N VAL A 338 8.89 -26.06 -10.76
CA VAL A 338 7.60 -26.75 -10.93
C VAL A 338 7.08 -26.42 -12.31
N PHE A 339 6.78 -27.46 -13.08
CA PHE A 339 6.24 -27.31 -14.44
C PHE A 339 4.72 -27.32 -14.40
N ALA A 340 4.09 -26.54 -15.26
CA ALA A 340 2.64 -26.49 -15.37
C ALA A 340 2.20 -26.64 -16.83
N LYS A 341 1.02 -27.22 -17.02
CA LYS A 341 0.35 -27.27 -18.31
C LYS A 341 -1.14 -27.07 -18.15
N ILE A 342 -1.78 -26.65 -19.23
CA ILE A 342 -3.23 -26.52 -19.31
C ILE A 342 -3.77 -27.47 -20.37
N VAL A 343 -4.94 -28.07 -20.13
CA VAL A 343 -5.55 -29.08 -21.01
C VAL A 343 -7.05 -28.80 -21.11
N ALA A 344 -7.57 -28.72 -22.33
CA ALA A 344 -9.01 -28.60 -22.55
C ALA A 344 -9.72 -29.91 -22.18
N GLU A 345 -10.86 -29.82 -21.49
CA GLU A 345 -11.68 -30.97 -21.08
C GLU A 345 -13.08 -30.89 -21.74
N PRO A 346 -13.20 -31.22 -23.04
CA PRO A 346 -14.47 -31.12 -23.76
C PRO A 346 -15.56 -32.07 -23.22
N ASP A 347 -15.13 -33.17 -22.59
CA ASP A 347 -16.02 -34.18 -22.00
C ASP A 347 -16.42 -33.85 -20.54
N ASN A 348 -16.04 -32.69 -20.03
CA ASN A 348 -16.40 -32.27 -18.68
C ASN A 348 -17.92 -32.07 -18.56
N HIS A 349 -18.54 -32.82 -17.64
CA HIS A 349 -20.00 -32.86 -17.46
C HIS A 349 -20.62 -31.52 -17.01
N VAL A 350 -19.82 -30.60 -16.46
CA VAL A 350 -20.28 -29.31 -15.92
C VAL A 350 -20.05 -28.17 -16.92
N ASP A 351 -18.89 -28.14 -17.58
CA ASP A 351 -18.55 -27.11 -18.57
C ASP A 351 -17.70 -27.69 -19.70
N LYS A 352 -18.29 -27.81 -20.89
CA LYS A 352 -17.62 -28.32 -22.10
C LYS A 352 -16.45 -27.44 -22.56
N ASN A 353 -16.37 -26.21 -22.09
CA ASN A 353 -15.27 -25.29 -22.39
C ASN A 353 -14.24 -25.23 -21.25
N ALA A 354 -14.28 -26.15 -20.28
CA ALA A 354 -13.34 -26.18 -19.19
C ALA A 354 -11.90 -26.38 -19.69
N ILE A 355 -10.97 -25.63 -19.10
CA ILE A 355 -9.53 -25.82 -19.29
C ILE A 355 -8.94 -26.13 -17.92
N ALA A 356 -8.50 -27.38 -17.74
CA ALA A 356 -7.90 -27.87 -16.52
C ALA A 356 -6.42 -27.48 -16.44
N VAL A 357 -5.97 -27.23 -15.22
CA VAL A 357 -4.58 -26.90 -14.89
C VAL A 357 -3.93 -28.09 -14.19
N TYR A 358 -2.75 -28.46 -14.67
CA TYR A 358 -1.93 -29.51 -14.10
C TYR A 358 -0.56 -28.96 -13.71
N VAL A 359 0.01 -29.49 -12.63
CA VAL A 359 1.40 -29.24 -12.24
C VAL A 359 2.16 -30.54 -12.12
N MET A 360 3.46 -30.49 -12.38
CA MET A 360 4.38 -31.61 -12.20
C MET A 360 5.39 -31.23 -11.14
N THR A 361 5.36 -31.96 -10.03
CA THR A 361 6.29 -31.82 -8.91
C THR A 361 7.32 -32.96 -8.92
N GLU A 362 6.91 -34.17 -9.33
CA GLU A 362 7.79 -35.34 -9.49
C GLU A 362 7.68 -35.86 -10.94
N ASP A 363 7.33 -37.14 -11.13
CA ASP A 363 7.28 -37.79 -12.45
C ASP A 363 5.90 -37.69 -13.14
N GLU A 364 4.85 -37.28 -12.41
CA GLU A 364 3.48 -37.23 -12.93
C GLU A 364 2.84 -35.83 -12.81
N TYR A 365 1.94 -35.54 -13.75
CA TYR A 365 1.13 -34.32 -13.77
C TYR A 365 -0.14 -34.51 -12.94
N GLU A 366 -0.31 -33.68 -11.92
CA GLU A 366 -1.48 -33.69 -11.07
C GLU A 366 -2.39 -32.51 -11.36
N LYS A 367 -3.69 -32.77 -11.45
CA LYS A 367 -4.70 -31.72 -11.65
C LYS A 367 -4.80 -30.88 -10.40
N VAL A 368 -4.67 -29.56 -10.53
CA VAL A 368 -4.72 -28.61 -9.40
C VAL A 368 -5.86 -27.61 -9.49
N GLY A 369 -6.53 -27.48 -10.64
CA GLY A 369 -7.68 -26.60 -10.76
C GLY A 369 -8.07 -26.34 -12.21
N TYR A 370 -8.67 -25.18 -12.46
CA TYR A 370 -9.15 -24.77 -13.78
C TYR A 370 -8.84 -23.30 -14.05
N ILE A 371 -8.82 -22.93 -15.34
CA ILE A 371 -8.87 -21.53 -15.76
C ILE A 371 -10.29 -20.99 -15.55
N PRO A 372 -10.46 -19.73 -15.09
CA PRO A 372 -11.77 -19.07 -14.99
C PRO A 372 -12.54 -19.16 -16.31
N ARG A 373 -13.83 -19.49 -16.22
CA ARG A 373 -14.70 -19.78 -17.37
C ARG A 373 -14.74 -18.63 -18.38
N GLU A 374 -14.75 -17.40 -17.90
CA GLU A 374 -14.74 -16.19 -18.71
C GLU A 374 -13.46 -16.01 -19.55
N LEU A 375 -12.37 -16.70 -19.19
CA LEU A 375 -11.09 -16.62 -19.91
C LEU A 375 -10.87 -17.79 -20.88
N THR A 376 -11.63 -18.89 -20.77
CA THR A 376 -11.39 -20.10 -21.57
C THR A 376 -11.61 -19.87 -23.06
N THR A 377 -12.59 -19.05 -23.44
CA THR A 377 -12.87 -18.67 -24.84
C THR A 377 -11.64 -18.08 -25.55
N TYR A 378 -10.78 -17.36 -24.82
CA TYR A 378 -9.59 -16.72 -25.39
C TYR A 378 -8.37 -17.64 -25.46
N LEU A 379 -8.43 -18.80 -24.79
CA LEU A 379 -7.33 -19.76 -24.74
C LEU A 379 -7.57 -20.97 -25.65
N HIS A 380 -8.81 -21.36 -25.91
CA HIS A 380 -9.10 -22.56 -26.73
C HIS A 380 -8.50 -22.54 -28.14
N GLY A 381 -8.50 -21.38 -28.82
CA GLY A 381 -7.87 -21.24 -30.14
C GLY A 381 -6.35 -21.45 -30.06
N PRO A 382 -5.62 -20.57 -29.33
CA PRO A 382 -4.17 -20.69 -29.16
C PRO A 382 -3.71 -22.03 -28.57
N LEU A 383 -4.52 -22.65 -27.70
CA LEU A 383 -4.22 -23.96 -27.10
C LEU A 383 -4.25 -25.09 -28.14
N LYS A 384 -5.21 -25.07 -29.09
CA LYS A 384 -5.26 -26.05 -30.19
C LYS A 384 -4.08 -25.92 -31.14
N GLU A 385 -3.57 -24.70 -31.31
CA GLU A 385 -2.42 -24.39 -32.15
C GLU A 385 -1.08 -24.62 -31.45
N SER A 386 -1.08 -25.09 -30.18
CA SER A 386 0.11 -25.22 -29.33
C SER A 386 0.93 -23.91 -29.24
N ALA A 387 0.25 -22.77 -29.36
CA ALA A 387 0.85 -21.44 -29.40
C ALA A 387 0.97 -20.79 -28.00
N LEU A 388 0.75 -21.58 -26.94
CA LEU A 388 0.80 -21.13 -25.54
C LEU A 388 1.99 -21.77 -24.82
N ASP A 389 2.78 -20.93 -24.17
CA ASP A 389 3.77 -21.37 -23.18
C ASP A 389 3.22 -21.09 -21.76
N VAL A 390 3.39 -22.06 -20.86
CA VAL A 390 2.79 -22.04 -19.52
C VAL A 390 3.85 -22.30 -18.47
N SER A 391 3.98 -21.37 -17.53
CA SER A 391 4.88 -21.51 -16.39
C SER A 391 4.19 -21.15 -15.08
N VAL A 392 4.74 -21.59 -13.96
CA VAL A 392 4.23 -21.24 -12.64
C VAL A 392 4.78 -19.87 -12.24
N LYS A 393 3.88 -18.90 -11.98
CA LYS A 393 4.28 -17.58 -11.44
C LYS A 393 4.60 -17.69 -9.96
N HIS A 394 3.70 -18.27 -9.18
CA HIS A 394 3.90 -18.59 -7.78
C HIS A 394 2.84 -19.57 -7.27
N VAL A 395 3.19 -20.29 -6.20
CA VAL A 395 2.24 -20.98 -5.32
C VAL A 395 2.27 -20.28 -3.96
N ARG A 396 1.11 -19.97 -3.39
CA ARG A 396 0.96 -19.29 -2.10
C ARG A 396 -0.07 -20.00 -1.23
N LEU A 397 0.22 -20.14 0.06
CA LEU A 397 -0.79 -20.49 1.06
C LEU A 397 -1.65 -19.25 1.32
N CYS A 398 -2.97 -19.38 1.16
CA CYS A 398 -3.91 -18.31 1.49
C CYS A 398 -4.91 -18.80 2.52
N VAL A 399 -5.13 -17.99 3.56
CA VAL A 399 -6.09 -18.28 4.62
C VAL A 399 -7.20 -17.22 4.51
N ARG A 400 -8.29 -17.57 3.81
CA ARG A 400 -9.50 -16.74 3.70
C ARG A 400 -10.64 -17.42 4.47
N TYR A 401 -11.65 -16.65 4.89
CA TYR A 401 -12.80 -17.13 5.66
C TYR A 401 -13.57 -18.31 5.01
N LEU A 402 -13.60 -18.36 3.67
CA LEU A 402 -14.39 -19.36 2.93
C LEU A 402 -13.61 -20.65 2.63
N LEU A 403 -12.35 -20.54 2.22
CA LEU A 403 -11.48 -21.67 1.87
C LEU A 403 -10.03 -21.28 2.18
N ALA A 404 -9.40 -22.04 3.09
CA ALA A 404 -7.98 -21.94 3.38
C ALA A 404 -7.24 -23.05 2.61
N GLY A 405 -6.12 -22.72 2.00
CA GLY A 405 -5.35 -23.67 1.21
C GLY A 405 -4.31 -23.03 0.30
N TYR A 406 -3.59 -23.86 -0.43
CA TYR A 406 -2.66 -23.45 -1.44
C TYR A 406 -3.38 -23.02 -2.73
N TYR A 407 -2.93 -21.91 -3.28
CA TYR A 407 -3.38 -21.32 -4.53
C TYR A 407 -2.19 -21.15 -5.47
N ILE A 408 -2.43 -21.35 -6.76
CA ILE A 408 -1.43 -21.23 -7.81
C ILE A 408 -1.84 -20.16 -8.81
N THR A 409 -0.84 -19.39 -9.24
CA THR A 409 -0.95 -18.42 -10.33
C THR A 409 -0.01 -18.87 -11.45
N LEU A 410 -0.52 -18.91 -12.68
CA LEU A 410 0.26 -19.25 -13.87
C LEU A 410 0.67 -17.98 -14.61
N ASN A 411 1.80 -18.06 -15.31
CA ASN A 411 2.13 -17.17 -16.40
C ASN A 411 1.78 -17.91 -17.70
N ILE A 412 0.95 -17.29 -18.54
CA ILE A 412 0.63 -17.81 -19.88
C ILE A 412 1.16 -16.82 -20.91
N SER A 413 2.03 -17.30 -21.78
CA SER A 413 2.64 -16.54 -22.86
C SER A 413 2.07 -16.97 -24.20
N LYS A 414 1.80 -15.99 -25.08
CA LYS A 414 1.43 -16.26 -26.48
C LYS A 414 2.06 -15.25 -27.41
N LYS A 415 2.21 -15.62 -28.68
CA LYS A 415 2.58 -14.69 -29.75
C LYS A 415 1.41 -13.75 -30.09
N GLY A 416 1.72 -12.48 -30.29
CA GLY A 416 0.76 -11.43 -30.63
C GLY A 416 -0.10 -10.98 -29.46
N VAL A 417 -0.78 -9.85 -29.67
CA VAL A 417 -1.46 -9.08 -28.62
C VAL A 417 -2.59 -9.85 -27.95
N TRP A 418 -2.71 -9.74 -26.63
CA TRP A 418 -3.84 -10.29 -25.87
C TRP A 418 -5.11 -9.47 -26.07
N ASN A 419 -6.27 -10.12 -26.01
CA ASN A 419 -7.52 -9.39 -25.99
C ASN A 419 -7.56 -8.46 -24.76
N ASN A 420 -8.03 -7.22 -24.92
CA ASN A 420 -8.11 -6.23 -23.84
C ASN A 420 -8.84 -6.75 -22.59
N PHE A 421 -9.85 -7.61 -22.76
CA PHE A 421 -10.55 -8.23 -21.64
C PHE A 421 -9.62 -9.15 -20.83
N VAL A 422 -8.78 -9.92 -21.51
CA VAL A 422 -7.79 -10.81 -20.86
C VAL A 422 -6.72 -9.99 -20.15
N ILE A 423 -6.28 -8.88 -20.75
CA ILE A 423 -5.35 -7.94 -20.13
C ILE A 423 -5.97 -7.37 -18.83
N GLN A 424 -7.20 -6.88 -18.90
CA GLN A 424 -7.92 -6.35 -17.73
C GLN A 424 -8.14 -7.41 -16.64
N ALA A 425 -8.47 -8.64 -17.02
CA ALA A 425 -8.61 -9.75 -16.08
C ALA A 425 -7.28 -10.10 -15.41
N SER A 426 -6.17 -10.07 -16.16
CA SER A 426 -4.83 -10.34 -15.63
C SER A 426 -4.38 -9.29 -14.60
N PHE A 427 -4.79 -8.03 -14.72
CA PHE A 427 -4.53 -7.03 -13.68
C PHE A 427 -5.25 -7.30 -12.36
N LYS A 428 -6.27 -8.16 -12.36
CA LYS A 428 -6.99 -8.60 -11.14
C LYS A 428 -6.38 -9.87 -10.53
N VAL A 429 -5.33 -10.43 -11.13
CA VAL A 429 -4.69 -11.68 -10.70
C VAL A 429 -3.64 -11.44 -9.61
N ASP A 430 -3.03 -10.26 -9.54
CA ASP A 430 -2.04 -9.93 -8.51
C ASP A 430 -2.64 -9.76 -7.11
#